data_AF-A0A6B3RAW2-F1
#
_entry.id   AF-A0A6B3RAW2-F1
#
_cell.length_a   1.000
_cell.length_b   1.000
_cell.length_c   1.000
_cell.angle_alpha   90.00
_cell.angle_beta   90.00
_cell.angle_gamma   90.00
#
_symmetry.space_group_name_H-M   'P 1'
#
loop_
_entity.id
_entity.type
_entity.pdbx_description
1 polymer ?
#
loop_
_entity_poly.entity_id
_entity_poly.type
_entity_poly.pdbx_seq_one_letter_code
_entity_poly.pdbx_strand_id
1 'polypeptide(L)'
;METNKETFPEGHFINKWTGLGIAIFSGIGIPISIITGNLGLIGIGPAIGVAVGVSVGQSMEKKYAKEGRIRPLNDQEKRKRKMTTYVGLAIMILGLITFLLIYLLK
;
A
#
# COMPACT_ATOMS: atom_id res chain seq x y z
N MET A 1 -21.60 32.13 -4.55
CA MET A 1 -21.89 30.69 -4.48
C MET A 1 -20.67 30.02 -3.88
N GLU A 2 -20.69 29.68 -2.59
CA GLU A 2 -19.63 28.90 -1.97
C GLU A 2 -19.72 27.48 -2.50
N THR A 3 -18.86 27.12 -3.45
CA THR A 3 -18.75 25.74 -3.90
C THR A 3 -18.17 24.94 -2.74
N ASN A 4 -18.97 24.04 -2.17
CA ASN A 4 -18.51 23.06 -1.20
C ASN A 4 -17.44 22.20 -1.87
N LYS A 5 -16.17 22.59 -1.73
CA LYS A 5 -15.04 21.88 -2.35
C LYS A 5 -14.85 20.57 -1.59
N GLU A 6 -14.97 19.46 -2.31
CA GLU A 6 -14.69 18.14 -1.74
C GLU A 6 -13.29 18.10 -1.11
N THR A 7 -13.25 17.65 0.16
CA THR A 7 -12.03 17.46 0.93
C THR A 7 -11.71 15.97 1.08
N PHE A 8 -10.43 15.63 1.06
CA PHE A 8 -9.93 14.27 1.15
C PHE A 8 -9.10 14.08 2.42
N PRO A 9 -9.20 12.92 3.09
CA PRO A 9 -8.33 12.61 4.22
C PRO A 9 -6.87 12.48 3.78
N GLU A 10 -5.96 12.83 4.68
CA GLU A 10 -4.53 12.68 4.47
C GLU A 10 -4.13 11.25 4.05
N GLY A 11 -3.33 11.15 2.99
CA GLY A 11 -2.84 9.91 2.41
C GLY A 11 -3.81 9.25 1.43
N HIS A 12 -4.94 9.88 1.12
CA HIS A 12 -5.95 9.33 0.22
C HIS A 12 -5.39 9.02 -1.18
N PHE A 13 -4.68 9.96 -1.79
CA PHE A 13 -4.15 9.77 -3.15
C PHE A 13 -2.91 8.88 -3.12
N ILE A 14 -2.05 9.02 -2.11
CA ILE A 14 -0.89 8.16 -1.93
C ILE A 14 -1.32 6.69 -1.87
N ASN A 15 -2.30 6.35 -1.03
CA ASN A 15 -2.75 4.96 -0.89
C ASN A 15 -3.43 4.44 -2.16
N LYS A 16 -4.25 5.26 -2.83
CA LYS A 16 -4.91 4.88 -4.10
C LYS A 16 -3.90 4.59 -5.20
N TRP A 17 -2.95 5.50 -5.43
CA TRP A 17 -1.94 5.33 -6.49
C TRP A 17 -0.95 4.23 -6.17
N THR A 18 -0.61 4.03 -4.88
CA THR A 18 0.21 2.89 -4.44
C THR A 18 -0.50 1.57 -4.72
N GLY A 19 -1.78 1.43 -4.36
CA GLY A 19 -2.55 0.23 -4.64
C GLY A 19 -2.67 -0.07 -6.14
N LEU A 20 -2.92 0.96 -6.94
CA LEU A 20 -2.97 0.84 -8.39
C LEU A 20 -1.62 0.42 -8.98
N GLY A 21 -0.53 1.05 -8.52
CA GLY A 21 0.82 0.69 -8.94
C GLY A 21 1.14 -0.77 -8.62
N ILE A 22 0.88 -1.22 -7.39
CA ILE A 22 1.07 -2.63 -7.03
C ILE A 22 0.27 -3.53 -7.97
N ALA A 23 -1.00 -3.24 -8.23
CA ALA A 23 -1.84 -4.08 -9.08
C ALA A 23 -1.30 -4.20 -10.51
N ILE A 24 -0.97 -3.07 -11.15
CA ILE A 24 -0.47 -3.04 -12.54
C ILE A 24 0.87 -3.77 -12.64
N PHE A 25 1.85 -3.41 -11.79
CA PHE A 25 3.19 -3.95 -11.89
C PHE A 25 3.28 -5.41 -11.39
N SER A 26 2.42 -5.83 -10.46
CA SER A 26 2.31 -7.25 -10.09
C SER A 26 1.72 -8.08 -11.23
N GLY A 27 0.73 -7.53 -11.96
CA GLY A 27 0.15 -8.16 -13.14
C GLY A 27 1.17 -8.46 -14.23
N ILE A 28 2.30 -7.75 -14.26
CA ILE A 28 3.41 -7.98 -15.20
C ILE A 28 4.52 -8.81 -14.54
N GLY A 29 4.90 -8.49 -13.30
CA GLY A 29 6.03 -9.11 -12.61
C GLY A 29 5.81 -10.58 -12.26
N ILE A 30 4.58 -10.97 -11.89
CA ILE A 30 4.26 -12.36 -11.54
C ILE A 30 4.34 -13.27 -12.78
N PRO A 31 3.73 -12.94 -13.95
CA PRO A 31 3.93 -13.73 -15.15
C PRO A 31 5.40 -13.88 -15.56
N ILE A 32 6.20 -12.82 -15.43
CA ILE A 32 7.64 -12.88 -15.74
C ILE A 32 8.36 -13.86 -14.81
N SER A 33 8.05 -13.88 -13.51
CA SER A 33 8.66 -14.84 -12.58
C SER A 33 8.31 -16.28 -12.92
N ILE A 34 7.09 -16.53 -13.40
CA ILE A 34 6.64 -17.86 -13.85
C ILE A 34 7.39 -18.27 -15.13
N ILE A 35 7.44 -17.40 -16.15
CA ILE A 35 8.07 -17.70 -17.45
C ILE A 35 9.57 -17.94 -17.30
N THR A 36 10.23 -17.20 -16.42
CA THR A 36 11.67 -17.35 -16.15
C THR A 36 12.00 -18.51 -15.21
N GLY A 37 10.99 -19.15 -14.61
CA GLY A 37 11.15 -20.19 -13.59
C GLY A 37 11.78 -19.68 -12.28
N ASN A 38 11.98 -18.37 -12.14
CA ASN A 38 12.60 -17.77 -10.96
C ASN A 38 11.55 -17.11 -10.08
N LEU A 39 11.05 -17.88 -9.10
CA LEU A 39 10.08 -17.41 -8.11
C LEU A 39 10.61 -16.25 -7.27
N GLY A 40 11.93 -16.05 -7.18
CA GLY A 40 12.53 -14.89 -6.51
C GLY A 40 12.14 -13.55 -7.16
N LEU A 41 11.76 -13.56 -8.44
CA LEU A 41 11.35 -12.34 -9.16
C LEU A 41 9.90 -11.92 -8.85
N ILE A 42 9.12 -12.75 -8.14
CA ILE A 42 7.70 -12.46 -7.84
C ILE A 42 7.49 -11.14 -7.09
N GLY A 43 8.47 -10.74 -6.28
CA GLY A 43 8.42 -9.50 -5.48
C GLY A 43 8.75 -8.22 -6.25
N ILE A 44 9.34 -8.32 -7.44
CA ILE A 44 9.83 -7.15 -8.19
C ILE A 44 8.66 -6.27 -8.67
N GLY A 45 7.62 -6.88 -9.23
CA GLY A 45 6.42 -6.17 -9.67
C GLY A 45 5.79 -5.32 -8.57
N PRO A 46 5.40 -5.92 -7.43
CA PRO A 46 4.90 -5.16 -6.28
C PRO A 46 5.84 -4.04 -5.83
N ALA A 47 7.14 -4.29 -5.73
CA ALA A 47 8.13 -3.31 -5.27
C ALA A 47 8.20 -2.08 -6.19
N ILE A 48 8.26 -2.29 -7.51
CA ILE A 48 8.22 -1.22 -8.51
C ILE A 48 6.89 -0.48 -8.42
N GLY A 49 5.78 -1.21 -8.29
CA GLY A 49 4.44 -0.66 -8.15
C GLY A 49 4.31 0.29 -6.95
N VAL A 50 4.90 -0.07 -5.81
CA VAL A 50 4.98 0.81 -4.63
C VAL A 50 5.77 2.07 -4.94
N ALA A 51 6.99 1.94 -5.49
CA ALA A 51 7.85 3.07 -5.75
C ALA A 51 7.21 4.11 -6.69
N VAL A 52 6.61 3.64 -7.79
CA VAL A 52 5.89 4.48 -8.75
C VAL A 52 4.63 5.07 -8.13
N GLY A 53 3.80 4.23 -7.50
CA GLY A 53 2.52 4.64 -6.94
C GLY A 53 2.64 5.66 -5.82
N VAL A 54 3.65 5.52 -4.94
CA VAL A 54 3.95 6.52 -3.91
C VAL A 54 4.40 7.84 -4.54
N SER A 55 5.27 7.80 -5.55
CA SER A 55 5.80 9.01 -6.20
C SER A 55 4.71 9.82 -6.91
N VAL A 56 3.85 9.15 -7.68
CA VAL A 56 2.70 9.78 -8.34
C VAL A 56 1.68 10.25 -7.30
N GLY A 57 1.37 9.39 -6.33
CA GLY A 57 0.42 9.69 -5.27
C GLY A 57 0.82 10.90 -4.43
N GLN A 58 2.10 11.04 -4.07
CA GLN A 58 2.62 12.22 -3.37
C GLN A 58 2.50 13.50 -4.19
N SER A 59 2.73 13.42 -5.49
CA SER A 59 2.61 14.58 -6.38
C SER A 59 1.16 15.07 -6.45
N MET A 60 0.20 14.13 -6.50
CA MET A 60 -1.23 14.43 -6.44
C MET A 60 -1.64 14.99 -5.08
N GLU A 61 -1.21 14.35 -3.98
CA GLU A 61 -1.49 14.80 -2.61
C GLU A 61 -1.01 16.25 -2.40
N LYS A 62 0.21 16.57 -2.83
CA LYS A 62 0.78 17.94 -2.75
C LYS A 62 -0.05 18.95 -3.55
N LYS A 63 -0.58 18.56 -4.71
CA LYS A 63 -1.45 19.44 -5.52
C LYS A 63 -2.73 19.77 -4.77
N TYR A 64 -3.45 18.77 -4.26
CA TYR A 64 -4.69 18.99 -3.51
C TYR A 64 -4.46 19.66 -2.14
N ALA A 65 -3.31 19.45 -1.53
CA ALA A 65 -2.92 20.14 -0.29
C ALA A 65 -2.79 21.65 -0.52
N LYS A 66 -2.16 22.07 -1.64
CA LYS A 66 -2.08 23.49 -2.04
C LYS A 66 -3.45 24.12 -2.31
N GLU A 67 -4.42 23.32 -2.77
CA GLU A 67 -5.80 23.74 -3.00
C GLU A 67 -6.63 23.82 -1.69
N GLY A 68 -6.07 23.47 -0.54
CA GLY A 68 -6.78 23.41 0.74
C GLY A 68 -7.77 22.24 0.84
N ARG A 69 -7.60 21.20 0.01
CA ARG A 69 -8.53 20.06 -0.10
C ARG A 69 -8.07 18.82 0.66
N ILE A 70 -6.94 18.88 1.36
CA ILE A 70 -6.48 17.80 2.23
C ILE A 70 -6.81 18.15 3.67
N ARG A 71 -7.55 17.27 4.35
CA ARG A 71 -7.88 17.39 5.76
C ARG A 71 -7.07 16.39 6.59
N PRO A 72 -6.74 16.72 7.86
CA PRO A 72 -6.14 15.76 8.76
C PRO A 72 -7.10 14.60 9.06
N LEU A 73 -6.54 13.45 9.42
CA LEU A 73 -7.30 12.29 9.88
C LEU A 73 -7.97 12.59 11.23
N ASN A 74 -9.23 12.18 11.38
CA ASN A 74 -9.93 12.26 12.66
C ASN A 74 -9.45 11.16 13.62
N ASP A 75 -9.83 11.25 14.90
CA ASP A 75 -9.36 10.29 15.91
C ASP A 75 -9.88 8.87 15.67
N GLN A 76 -11.04 8.72 15.05
CA GLN A 76 -11.62 7.42 14.68
C GLN A 76 -10.82 6.76 13.55
N GLU A 77 -10.45 7.52 12.52
CA GLU A 77 -9.62 7.10 11.38
C GLU A 77 -8.20 6.75 11.87
N LYS A 78 -7.63 7.57 12.77
CA LYS A 78 -6.33 7.27 13.41
C LYS A 78 -6.39 5.97 14.21
N ARG A 79 -7.44 5.76 15.02
CA ARG A 79 -7.66 4.52 15.79
C ARG A 79 -7.80 3.30 14.87
N LYS A 80 -8.64 3.40 13.83
CA LYS A 80 -8.82 2.35 12.83
C LYS A 80 -7.50 2.00 12.14
N ARG A 81 -6.75 3.00 11.68
CA ARG A 81 -5.43 2.81 11.05
C ARG A 81 -4.47 2.08 11.97
N LYS A 82 -4.35 2.50 13.23
CA LYS A 82 -3.51 1.83 14.23
C LYS A 82 -3.93 0.38 14.44
N MET A 83 -5.23 0.12 14.61
CA MET A 83 -5.77 -1.22 14.78
C MET A 83 -5.45 -2.10 13.56
N THR A 84 -5.67 -1.62 12.34
CA THR A 84 -5.31 -2.34 11.11
C THR A 84 -3.82 -2.64 11.03
N THR A 85 -2.95 -1.69 11.41
CA THR A 85 -1.50 -1.92 11.46
C THR A 85 -1.13 -3.00 12.48
N TYR A 86 -1.68 -2.97 13.69
CA TYR A 86 -1.40 -4.00 14.70
C TYR A 86 -1.94 -5.37 14.30
N VAL A 87 -3.15 -5.45 13.73
CA VAL A 87 -3.72 -6.70 13.22
C VAL A 87 -2.85 -7.28 12.11
N GLY A 88 -2.43 -6.44 11.15
CA GLY A 88 -1.52 -6.88 10.08
C GLY A 88 -0.17 -7.38 10.61
N LEU A 89 0.41 -6.68 11.59
CA LEU A 89 1.67 -7.10 12.20
C LEU A 89 1.52 -8.43 12.97
N ALA A 90 0.41 -8.61 13.70
CA ALA A 90 0.13 -9.85 14.41
C ALA A 90 -0.01 -11.04 13.46
N ILE A 91 -0.73 -10.87 12.34
CA ILE A 91 -0.85 -11.89 11.28
C ILE A 91 0.51 -12.22 10.69
N MET A 92 1.35 -11.21 10.43
CA MET A 92 2.69 -11.41 9.88
C MET A 92 3.59 -12.20 10.86
N ILE A 93 3.56 -11.87 12.15
CA ILE A 93 4.32 -12.59 13.18
C ILE A 93 3.84 -14.04 13.29
N LEU A 94 2.52 -14.27 13.32
CA LEU A 94 1.96 -15.63 13.34
C LEU A 94 2.40 -16.45 12.13
N GLY A 95 2.40 -15.87 10.92
CA GLY A 95 2.89 -16.52 9.71
C GLY A 95 4.38 -16.90 9.76
N LEU A 96 5.22 -16.06 10.37
CA LEU A 96 6.64 -16.37 10.57
C LEU A 96 6.82 -17.48 11.61
N ILE A 97 6.07 -17.47 12.70
CA ILE A 97 6.13 -18.51 13.73
C ILE A 97 5.71 -19.87 13.15
N THR A 98 4.59 -19.93 12.42
CA THR A 98 4.14 -21.18 11.80
C THR A 98 5.14 -21.69 10.76
N PHE A 99 5.73 -20.81 9.95
CA PHE A 99 6.78 -21.16 9.00
C PHE A 99 8.02 -21.73 9.71
N LEU A 100 8.48 -21.10 10.79
CA LEU A 100 9.62 -21.57 11.59
C LEU A 100 9.35 -22.92 12.26
N LEU A 101 8.15 -23.13 12.81
CA LEU A 101 7.76 -24.42 13.39
C LEU A 101 7.78 -25.53 12.32
N ILE A 102 7.21 -25.30 11.14
CA ILE A 102 7.24 -26.27 10.04
C ILE A 102 8.69 -26.59 9.63
N TYR A 103 9.56 -25.59 9.60
CA TYR A 103 10.97 -25.78 9.26
C TYR A 103 11.74 -26.54 10.35
N LEU A 104 11.44 -26.33 11.63
CA LEU A 104 12.08 -27.02 12.76
C LEU A 104 11.56 -28.45 12.99
N LEU A 105 10.32 -28.75 12.60
CA LEU A 105 9.72 -30.09 12.70
C LEU A 105 10.03 -31.00 11.49
N LYS A 106 10.61 -30.46 10.43
CA LYS A 106 11.03 -31.19 9.23
C LYS A 106 12.51 -31.57 9.31
#